data_AF-X1GWS6-F1
#
_entry.id   AF-X1GWS6-F1
#
_cell.length_a   1.000
_cell.length_b   1.000
_cell.length_c   1.000
_cell.angle_alpha   90.00
_cell.angle_beta   90.00
_cell.angle_gamma   90.00
#
_symmetry.space_group_name_H-M   'P 1'
#
loop_
_entity.id
_entity.type
_entity.pdbx_description
1 polymer ?
#
loop_
_entity_poly.entity_id
_entity_poly.type
_entity_poly.pdbx_seq_one_letter_code
_entity_poly.pdbx_strand_id
1 'polypeptide(L)'
;MDKCIRCGDCHDICPQEAVRYDSERIPEEIEANVEKVKEYMKHFDSEEKKQACLKRCMNFFKKEKTVAEKTLTQLENLKKG
;
A
#
# COMPACT_ATOMS: atom_id res chain seq x y z
N MET A 1 3.17 12.98 4.93
CA MET A 1 1.70 12.90 4.80
C MET A 1 1.05 12.67 6.17
N ASP A 2 1.83 12.68 7.25
CA ASP A 2 1.48 12.25 8.61
C ASP A 2 0.46 13.16 9.32
N LYS A 3 0.08 14.28 8.68
CA LYS A 3 -0.94 15.22 9.19
C LYS A 3 -2.31 15.07 8.52
N CYS A 4 -2.43 14.24 7.47
CA CYS A 4 -3.70 14.07 6.75
C CYS A 4 -4.66 13.16 7.54
N ILE A 5 -5.84 13.68 7.88
CA ILE A 5 -6.89 12.91 8.59
C ILE A 5 -7.89 12.21 7.65
N ARG A 6 -7.66 12.30 6.33
CA ARG A 6 -8.54 11.71 5.30
C ARG A 6 -9.98 12.28 5.31
N CYS A 7 -10.15 13.59 5.58
CA CYS A 7 -11.47 14.23 5.55
C CYS A 7 -12.06 14.39 4.15
N GLY A 8 -11.22 14.55 3.13
CA GLY A 8 -11.65 14.69 1.73
C GLY A 8 -11.77 16.14 1.24
N ASP A 9 -11.86 17.14 2.13
CA ASP A 9 -12.15 18.53 1.75
C ASP A 9 -11.19 19.09 0.69
N CYS A 10 -9.91 18.71 0.74
CA CYS A 10 -8.90 19.18 -0.21
C CYS A 10 -9.17 18.77 -1.67
N HIS A 11 -9.91 17.68 -1.92
CA HIS A 11 -10.31 17.29 -3.26
C HIS A 11 -11.34 18.27 -3.84
N ASP A 12 -12.26 18.76 -3.01
CA ASP A 12 -13.34 19.64 -3.46
C ASP A 12 -12.86 21.08 -3.69
N ILE A 13 -11.90 21.57 -2.88
CA ILE A 13 -11.43 22.96 -3.00
C ILE A 13 -10.40 23.15 -4.11
N CYS A 14 -9.68 22.10 -4.51
CA CYS A 14 -8.51 22.25 -5.40
C CYS A 14 -8.92 22.43 -6.87
N PRO A 15 -8.83 23.64 -7.45
CA PRO A 15 -9.27 23.88 -8.83
C PRO A 15 -8.30 23.33 -9.88
N GLN A 16 -7.13 22.83 -9.46
CA GLN A 16 -6.11 22.28 -10.34
C GLN A 16 -6.16 20.74 -10.36
N GLU A 17 -7.08 20.13 -9.62
CA GLU A 17 -7.18 18.67 -9.47
C GLU A 17 -5.83 18.03 -9.08
N ALA A 18 -5.00 18.79 -8.37
CA ALA A 18 -3.66 18.35 -7.98
C ALA A 18 -3.70 17.26 -6.90
N VAL A 19 -4.85 17.11 -6.22
CA VAL A 19 -5.09 16.09 -5.20
C VAL A 19 -5.79 14.89 -5.83
N ARG A 20 -5.05 13.80 -6.02
CA ARG A 20 -5.60 12.54 -6.55
C ARG A 20 -6.26 11.71 -5.47
N TYR A 21 -7.40 11.09 -5.78
CA TYR A 21 -8.07 10.15 -4.89
C TYR A 21 -7.16 8.95 -4.61
N ASP A 22 -7.25 8.39 -3.40
CA ASP A 22 -6.42 7.24 -3.00
C ASP A 22 -6.59 6.05 -3.97
N SER A 23 -7.79 5.85 -4.53
CA SER A 23 -8.05 4.81 -5.52
C SER A 23 -7.31 4.98 -6.84
N GLU A 24 -7.03 6.21 -7.25
CA GLU A 24 -6.30 6.49 -8.50
C GLU A 24 -4.82 6.16 -8.39
N ARG A 25 -4.29 6.07 -7.16
CA ARG A 25 -2.88 5.81 -6.88
C ARG A 25 -2.54 4.32 -6.87
N ILE A 26 -3.53 3.43 -6.93
CA ILE A 26 -3.34 1.98 -6.85
C ILE A 26 -2.29 1.47 -7.87
N PRO A 27 -2.33 1.84 -9.17
CA PRO A 27 -1.33 1.36 -10.13
C PRO A 27 0.09 1.79 -9.78
N GLU A 28 0.27 3.05 -9.38
CA GLU A 28 1.56 3.62 -8.98
C GLU A 28 2.11 2.94 -7.72
N GLU A 29 1.25 2.65 -6.75
CA GLU A 29 1.63 1.94 -5.53
C GLU A 29 2.04 0.49 -5.81
N ILE A 30 1.35 -0.20 -6.73
CA ILE A 30 1.73 -1.55 -7.16
C ILE A 30 3.11 -1.51 -7.80
N GLU A 31 3.35 -0.59 -8.74
CA GLU A 31 4.63 -0.46 -9.43
C GLU A 31 5.76 -0.15 -8.45
N ALA A 32 5.59 0.86 -7.59
CA ALA A 32 6.57 1.23 -6.57
C ALA A 32 6.90 0.07 -5.62
N ASN A 33 5.90 -0.73 -5.23
CA ASN A 33 6.11 -1.92 -4.40
C ASN A 33 6.94 -2.98 -5.12
N VAL A 34 6.65 -3.24 -6.39
CA VAL A 34 7.40 -4.20 -7.22
C VAL A 34 8.85 -3.74 -7.42
N GLU A 35 9.07 -2.47 -7.76
CA GLU A 35 10.40 -1.90 -7.94
C GLU A 35 11.23 -1.98 -6.66
N LYS A 36 10.63 -1.66 -5.52
CA LYS A 36 11.29 -1.75 -4.21
C LYS A 36 11.71 -3.17 -3.86
N VAL A 37 10.88 -4.17 -4.16
CA VAL A 37 11.27 -5.59 -3.99
C VAL A 37 12.40 -5.98 -4.93
N LYS A 38 12.36 -5.54 -6.20
CA LYS A 38 13.47 -5.76 -7.14
C LYS A 38 14.76 -5.14 -6.61
N GLU A 39 14.71 -3.94 -6.05
CA GLU A 39 15.87 -3.27 -5.44
C GLU A 39 16.43 -4.08 -4.28
N TYR A 40 15.59 -4.57 -3.36
CA TYR A 40 16.03 -5.44 -2.26
C TYR A 40 16.72 -6.71 -2.75
N MET A 41 16.25 -7.30 -3.84
CA MET A 41 16.85 -8.50 -4.41
C MET A 41 18.26 -8.24 -4.99
N LYS A 42 18.60 -6.99 -5.37
CA LYS A 42 19.94 -6.64 -5.86
C LYS A 42 21.02 -6.76 -4.79
N HIS A 43 20.67 -6.76 -3.50
CA HIS A 43 21.63 -6.93 -2.40
C HIS A 43 22.12 -8.37 -2.20
N PHE A 44 21.61 -9.34 -2.97
CA PHE A 44 21.96 -10.74 -2.83
C PHE A 44 22.61 -11.27 -4.10
N ASP A 45 23.75 -11.94 -3.97
CA ASP A 45 24.47 -12.48 -5.12
C ASP A 45 23.90 -13.82 -5.61
N SER A 46 23.38 -14.66 -4.70
CA SER A 46 22.85 -15.97 -5.06
C SER A 46 21.36 -15.94 -5.37
N GLU A 47 20.97 -16.70 -6.39
CA GLU A 47 19.56 -16.82 -6.79
C GLU A 47 18.69 -17.37 -5.65
N GLU A 48 19.22 -18.33 -4.87
CA GLU A 48 18.54 -18.86 -3.69
C GLU A 48 18.20 -17.74 -2.67
N LYS A 49 19.15 -16.85 -2.37
CA LYS A 49 18.93 -15.74 -1.44
C LYS A 49 17.95 -14.71 -2.01
N LYS A 50 17.99 -14.45 -3.33
CA LYS A 50 17.00 -13.60 -4.01
C LYS A 50 15.60 -14.16 -3.90
N GLN A 51 15.41 -15.46 -4.15
CA GLN A 51 14.11 -16.12 -3.99
C GLN A 51 13.64 -16.14 -2.54
N ALA A 52 14.54 -16.35 -1.58
CA ALA A 52 14.21 -16.23 -0.16
C ALA A 52 13.79 -14.81 0.22
N CYS A 53 14.44 -13.77 -0.33
CA CYS A 53 14.05 -12.37 -0.16
C CYS A 53 12.66 -12.11 -0.74
N LEU A 54 12.42 -12.51 -1.99
CA LEU A 54 11.13 -12.38 -2.66
C LEU A 54 10.01 -13.03 -1.84
N LYS A 55 10.22 -14.26 -1.36
CA LYS A 55 9.26 -14.98 -0.50
C LYS A 55 8.93 -14.21 0.78
N ARG A 56 9.92 -13.60 1.44
CA ARG A 56 9.69 -12.77 2.64
C ARG A 56 8.87 -11.52 2.30
N CYS A 57 9.18 -10.85 1.19
CA CYS A 57 8.41 -9.68 0.72
C CYS A 57 6.97 -10.06 0.37
N MET A 58 6.73 -11.18 -0.32
CA MET A 58 5.39 -11.68 -0.60
C MET A 58 4.61 -11.96 0.69
N ASN A 59 5.25 -12.56 1.69
CA ASN A 59 4.62 -12.82 2.99
C ASN A 59 4.27 -11.53 3.73
N PHE A 60 5.11 -10.49 3.63
CA PHE A 60 4.80 -9.16 4.15
C PHE A 60 3.51 -8.61 3.53
N PHE A 61 3.39 -8.58 2.20
CA PHE A 61 2.18 -8.07 1.53
C PHE A 61 0.94 -8.92 1.84
N LYS A 62 1.06 -10.24 1.96
CA LYS A 62 -0.04 -11.11 2.41
C LYS A 62 -0.52 -10.74 3.80
N LYS A 63 0.42 -10.51 4.74
CA LYS A 63 0.09 -10.06 6.10
C LYS A 63 -0.59 -8.70 6.09
N GLU A 64 -0.06 -7.72 5.34
CA GLU A 64 -0.68 -6.39 5.20
C GLU A 64 -2.09 -6.48 4.61
N LYS A 65 -2.30 -7.32 3.58
CA LYS A 65 -3.63 -7.60 3.03
C LYS A 65 -4.58 -8.13 4.10
N THR A 66 -4.18 -9.15 4.86
CA THR A 66 -5.01 -9.71 5.93
C THR A 66 -5.31 -8.69 7.03
N VAL A 67 -4.34 -7.84 7.39
CA VAL A 67 -4.56 -6.76 8.36
C VAL A 67 -5.60 -5.78 7.81
N ALA A 68 -5.42 -5.28 6.58
CA ALA A 68 -6.36 -4.35 5.96
C ALA A 68 -7.78 -4.93 5.87
N GLU A 69 -7.92 -6.17 5.39
CA GLU A 69 -9.22 -6.86 5.30
C GLU A 69 -9.91 -6.97 6.67
N LYS A 70 -9.19 -7.42 7.69
CA LYS A 70 -9.75 -7.57 9.05
C LYS A 70 -10.07 -6.22 9.70
N THR A 71 -9.24 -5.20 9.47
CA THR A 71 -9.50 -3.83 9.94
C THR A 71 -10.78 -3.29 9.30
N LEU A 72 -10.96 -3.46 7.98
CA LEU A 72 -12.20 -3.06 7.30
C LEU A 72 -13.42 -3.77 7.89
N THR A 73 -13.36 -5.08 8.13
CA THR A 73 -14.44 -5.82 8.80
C THR A 73 -14.79 -5.21 10.17
N GLN A 74 -13.80 -4.83 10.97
CA GLN A 74 -14.04 -4.20 12.27
C GLN A 74 -14.67 -2.80 12.14
N LEU A 75 -14.18 -1.98 11.20
CA LEU A 75 -14.71 -0.64 10.94
C LEU A 75 -16.15 -0.68 10.40
N GLU A 76 -16.50 -1.66 9.57
CA GLU A 76 -17.86 -1.86 9.09
C GLU A 76 -18.85 -2.16 10.23
N ASN A 77 -18.40 -2.82 11.29
CA ASN A 77 -19.24 -3.05 12.47
C ASN A 77 -19.50 -1.76 13.25
N LEU A 78 -18.62 -0.75 13.18
CA LEU A 78 -18.86 0.57 13.77
C LEU A 78 -19.97 1.33 13.03
N LYS A 79 -20.22 1.04 11.74
CA LYS A 79 -21.30 1.67 10.97
C LYS A 79 -22.70 1.14 11.32
N LYS A 80 -22.78 0.03 12.06
CA LYS A 80 -24.05 -0.61 12.45
C LYS A 80 -24.52 -0.20 13.86
N GLY A 81 -23.84 0.75 14.49
CA GLY A 81 -24.21 1.34 15.78
C GLY A 81 -24.82 2.73 15.64
#